data_AF-A0A816YUL4-F1
#
_entry.id   AF-A0A816YUL4-F1
#
_cell.length_a   1.000
_cell.length_b   1.000
_cell.length_c   1.000
_cell.angle_alpha   90.00
_cell.angle_beta   90.00
_cell.angle_gamma   90.00
#
_symmetry.space_group_name_H-M   'P 1'
#
loop_
_entity.id
_entity.type
_entity.pdbx_description
1 polymer ?
#
loop_
_entity_poly.entity_id
_entity_poly.type
_entity_poly.pdbx_seq_one_letter_code
_entity_poly.pdbx_strand_id
1 'polypeptide(L)'
;MINLPYNQIPLENLNGKIETYTVTIDYLTIAEISESGSQKKHITSEVVIREYSVNLHKRLHGVAFKKRAPRAIKELKKFAEKMMKTADVRIDSKLNKEIWSQGINHVPYRVRVRLARQRNEDEDSLHKLYTLVTFVRVPSFKGLLTTNVDNE
;
A
#
# COMPACT_ATOMS: atom_id res chain seq x y z
N MET A 1 -4.27 40.99 21.45
CA MET A 1 -3.12 41.63 20.78
C MET A 1 -3.25 41.43 19.27
N ILE A 2 -3.40 42.55 18.57
CA ILE A 2 -2.95 42.88 17.21
C ILE A 2 -3.37 41.93 16.06
N ASN A 3 -4.36 42.37 15.26
CA ASN A 3 -4.28 42.19 13.82
C ASN A 3 -4.28 43.59 13.17
N LEU A 4 -3.21 43.84 12.42
CA LEU A 4 -2.98 45.06 11.63
C LEU A 4 -3.94 45.09 10.42
N PRO A 5 -4.35 46.28 9.94
CA PRO A 5 -5.28 46.42 8.82
C PRO A 5 -4.56 46.17 7.48
N TYR A 6 -5.18 45.41 6.57
CA TYR A 6 -4.72 45.37 5.18
C TYR A 6 -5.37 46.50 4.38
N ASN A 7 -4.52 47.15 3.57
CA ASN A 7 -4.74 48.38 2.83
C ASN A 7 -6.03 48.42 1.99
N GLN A 8 -6.73 49.55 2.07
CA GLN A 8 -7.80 49.95 1.15
C GLN A 8 -7.18 50.49 -0.15
N ILE A 9 -7.72 50.10 -1.31
CA ILE A 9 -7.46 50.75 -2.60
C ILE A 9 -8.80 51.34 -3.09
N PRO A 10 -8.91 52.67 -3.30
CA PRO A 10 -10.12 53.24 -3.88
C PRO A 10 -10.06 53.20 -5.41
N LEU A 11 -11.16 52.86 -6.07
CA LEU A 11 -11.39 53.15 -7.49
C LEU A 11 -12.57 54.12 -7.58
N GLU A 12 -12.29 55.32 -8.10
CA GLU A 12 -13.29 56.37 -8.37
C GLU A 12 -14.16 56.01 -9.58
N ASN A 13 -15.46 56.34 -9.50
CA ASN A 13 -16.33 56.45 -10.65
C ASN A 13 -17.25 57.69 -10.55
N LEU A 14 -17.49 58.29 -11.71
CA LEU A 14 -17.83 59.69 -12.01
C LEU A 14 -19.20 60.25 -11.55
N ASN A 15 -20.00 59.56 -10.71
CA ASN A 15 -21.39 59.99 -10.46
C ASN A 15 -21.85 59.99 -8.99
N GLY A 16 -20.94 60.20 -8.03
CA GLY A 16 -21.28 60.81 -6.72
C GLY A 16 -22.36 60.18 -5.84
N LYS A 17 -22.84 58.96 -6.13
CA LYS A 17 -23.83 58.24 -5.31
C LYS A 17 -23.21 56.95 -4.79
N ILE A 18 -22.95 56.90 -3.49
CA ILE A 18 -22.43 55.71 -2.80
C ILE A 18 -23.64 54.86 -2.43
N GLU A 19 -23.93 53.82 -3.20
CA GLU A 19 -24.78 52.71 -2.72
C GLU A 19 -23.84 51.62 -2.20
N THR A 20 -23.80 51.45 -0.88
CA THR A 20 -23.07 50.35 -0.24
C THR A 20 -23.87 49.06 -0.44
N TYR A 21 -23.51 48.24 -1.42
CA TYR A 21 -23.99 46.86 -1.45
C TYR A 21 -23.08 46.03 -0.53
N THR A 22 -23.56 45.73 0.67
CA THR A 22 -22.95 44.69 1.50
C THR A 22 -23.18 43.37 0.78
N VAL A 23 -22.17 42.85 0.08
CA VAL A 23 -22.17 41.44 -0.32
C VAL A 23 -22.03 40.66 0.98
N THR A 24 -23.15 40.31 1.62
CA THR A 24 -23.16 39.36 2.72
C THR A 24 -22.73 38.03 2.14
N ILE A 25 -21.47 37.69 2.37
CA ILE A 25 -21.01 36.31 2.23
C ILE A 25 -21.57 35.61 3.45
N ASP A 26 -22.79 35.11 3.32
CA ASP A 26 -23.51 34.44 4.39
C ASP A 26 -22.64 33.27 4.86
N TYR A 27 -22.26 33.27 6.15
CA TYR A 27 -21.38 32.27 6.76
C TYR A 27 -21.87 30.82 6.56
N LEU A 28 -23.15 30.64 6.21
CA LEU A 28 -23.75 29.37 5.79
C LEU A 28 -23.13 28.80 4.51
N THR A 29 -22.71 29.65 3.56
CA THR A 29 -22.12 29.23 2.28
C THR A 29 -20.70 28.67 2.45
N ILE A 30 -19.96 29.16 3.46
CA ILE A 30 -18.61 28.68 3.77
C ILE A 30 -18.67 27.30 4.46
N ALA A 31 -19.74 27.03 5.23
CA ALA A 31 -19.93 25.75 5.90
C ALA A 31 -20.17 24.60 4.90
N GLU A 32 -20.97 24.81 3.85
CA GLU A 32 -21.23 23.79 2.81
C GLU A 32 -19.97 23.45 1.98
N ILE A 33 -19.07 24.41 1.73
CA ILE A 33 -17.82 24.14 1.02
C ILE A 33 -16.85 23.28 1.86
N SER A 34 -16.94 23.37 3.20
CA SER A 34 -16.10 22.58 4.12
C SER A 34 -16.50 21.10 4.25
N GLU A 35 -17.73 20.73 3.87
CA GLU A 35 -18.20 19.35 3.91
C GLU A 35 -17.77 18.51 2.71
N SER A 36 -17.19 19.12 1.67
CA SER A 36 -16.46 18.41 0.61
C SER A 36 -15.07 17.92 1.07
N GLY A 37 -14.96 17.54 2.35
CA GLY A 37 -13.79 16.88 2.91
C GLY A 37 -13.65 15.49 2.29
N SER A 38 -12.70 15.35 1.35
CA SER A 38 -12.24 14.07 0.83
C SER A 38 -11.92 13.12 1.98
N GLN A 39 -12.87 12.25 2.34
CA GLN A 39 -12.71 11.17 3.31
C GLN A 39 -11.42 10.42 2.97
N LYS A 40 -10.37 10.58 3.79
CA LYS A 40 -9.11 9.83 3.62
C LYS A 40 -9.43 8.36 3.84
N LYS A 41 -9.69 7.62 2.76
CA LYS A 41 -9.94 6.19 2.80
C LYS A 41 -8.84 5.51 3.62
N HIS A 42 -9.24 4.75 4.64
CA HIS A 42 -8.30 4.03 5.48
C HIS A 42 -7.68 2.88 4.64
N ILE A 43 -6.50 3.11 4.06
CA ILE A 43 -5.74 2.21 3.14
C ILE A 43 -5.62 0.74 3.63
N THR A 44 -5.87 0.49 4.91
CA THR A 44 -5.76 -0.83 5.52
C THR A 44 -6.84 -1.82 5.10
N SER A 45 -7.99 -1.37 4.57
CA SER A 45 -9.14 -2.23 4.26
C SER A 45 -9.20 -2.76 2.82
N GLU A 46 -8.37 -2.23 1.92
CA GLU A 46 -8.48 -2.53 0.49
C GLU A 46 -7.85 -3.88 0.12
N VAL A 47 -8.49 -4.61 -0.81
CA VAL A 47 -7.90 -5.80 -1.44
C VAL A 47 -6.85 -5.31 -2.43
N VAL A 48 -5.64 -5.83 -2.33
CA VAL A 48 -4.51 -5.37 -3.15
C VAL A 48 -3.69 -6.56 -3.62
N ILE A 49 -3.33 -6.57 -4.90
CA ILE A 49 -2.35 -7.51 -5.45
C ILE A 49 -1.11 -6.75 -5.89
N ARG A 50 0.06 -7.28 -5.51
CA ARG A 50 1.35 -6.73 -5.90
C ARG A 50 2.33 -7.83 -6.21
N GLU A 51 3.16 -7.59 -7.20
CA GLU A 51 4.30 -8.45 -7.48
C GLU A 51 5.59 -7.85 -6.97
N TYR A 52 6.36 -8.69 -6.28
CA TYR A 52 7.63 -8.34 -5.67
C TYR A 52 8.74 -9.27 -6.13
N SER A 53 9.92 -8.69 -6.31
CA SER A 53 11.16 -9.44 -6.46
C SER A 53 11.84 -9.56 -5.09
N VAL A 54 11.77 -10.73 -4.45
CA VAL A 54 12.37 -10.97 -3.14
C VAL A 54 13.80 -11.47 -3.30
N ASN A 55 14.77 -10.78 -2.70
CA ASN A 55 16.15 -11.25 -2.62
C ASN A 55 16.33 -12.16 -1.39
N LEU A 56 16.36 -13.47 -1.62
CA LEU A 56 16.58 -14.49 -0.60
C LEU A 56 18.06 -14.63 -0.24
N HIS A 57 18.97 -14.39 -1.19
CA HIS A 57 20.41 -14.50 -0.94
C HIS A 57 20.87 -13.60 0.21
N LYS A 58 20.44 -12.32 0.22
CA LYS A 58 20.75 -11.39 1.32
C LYS A 58 20.13 -11.81 2.66
N ARG A 59 18.92 -12.38 2.64
CA ARG A 59 18.19 -12.79 3.84
C ARG A 59 18.72 -14.08 4.46
N LEU A 60 19.34 -14.92 3.64
CA LEU A 60 19.89 -16.23 4.03
C LEU A 60 21.41 -16.19 4.25
N HIS A 61 22.02 -15.01 4.22
CA HIS A 61 23.44 -14.86 4.46
C HIS A 61 23.81 -15.33 5.88
N GLY A 62 24.85 -16.17 6.00
CA GLY A 62 25.30 -16.72 7.28
C GLY A 62 24.42 -17.84 7.87
N VAL A 63 23.38 -18.29 7.18
CA VAL A 63 22.51 -19.38 7.66
C VAL A 63 23.14 -20.74 7.36
N ALA A 64 23.12 -21.64 8.35
CA ALA A 64 23.58 -23.03 8.18
C ALA A 64 22.84 -23.74 7.03
N PHE A 65 23.56 -24.52 6.22
CA PHE A 65 23.02 -25.12 4.99
C PHE A 65 21.73 -25.92 5.19
N LYS A 66 21.68 -26.76 6.24
CA LYS A 66 20.50 -27.58 6.55
C LYS A 66 19.28 -26.78 7.00
N LYS A 67 19.40 -25.46 7.19
CA LYS A 67 18.31 -24.57 7.62
C LYS A 67 17.94 -23.55 6.55
N ARG A 68 18.58 -23.52 5.38
CA ARG A 68 18.38 -22.47 4.37
C ARG A 68 16.98 -22.47 3.78
N ALA A 69 16.50 -23.57 3.20
CA ALA A 69 15.14 -23.62 2.63
C ALA A 69 14.02 -23.39 3.67
N PRO A 70 14.04 -24.03 4.87
CA PRO A 70 13.08 -23.72 5.92
C PRO A 70 13.13 -22.25 6.37
N ARG A 71 14.33 -21.66 6.44
CA ARG A 71 14.49 -20.24 6.78
C ARG A 71 13.97 -19.33 5.67
N ALA A 72 14.16 -19.70 4.40
CA ALA A 72 13.68 -18.93 3.25
C ALA A 72 12.16 -18.74 3.30
N ILE A 73 11.43 -19.80 3.61
CA ILE A 73 9.97 -19.78 3.77
C ILE A 73 9.57 -18.83 4.90
N LYS A 74 10.25 -18.90 6.06
CA LYS A 74 9.99 -18.00 7.19
C LYS A 74 10.26 -16.53 6.85
N GLU A 75 11.37 -16.27 6.15
CA GLU A 75 11.72 -14.92 5.70
C GLU A 75 10.74 -14.38 4.65
N LEU A 76 10.16 -15.26 3.83
CA LEU A 76 9.15 -14.91 2.85
C LEU A 76 7.80 -14.61 3.50
N LYS A 77 7.40 -15.36 4.54
CA LYS A 77 6.24 -15.03 5.40
C LYS A 77 6.43 -13.65 6.04
N LYS A 78 7.57 -13.44 6.71
CA LYS A 78 7.91 -12.15 7.33
C LYS A 78 7.92 -10.99 6.34
N PHE A 79 8.34 -11.24 5.09
CA PHE A 79 8.27 -10.23 4.04
C PHE A 79 6.82 -9.87 3.67
N ALA A 80 5.97 -10.88 3.49
CA ALA A 80 4.56 -10.68 3.17
C ALA A 80 3.81 -9.96 4.30
N GLU A 81 4.01 -10.39 5.55
CA GLU A 81 3.47 -9.72 6.75
C GLU A 81 3.84 -8.23 6.77
N LYS A 82 5.12 -7.91 6.52
CA LYS A 82 5.61 -6.52 6.51
C LYS A 82 5.01 -5.69 5.39
N MET A 83 4.89 -6.24 4.18
CA MET A 83 4.42 -5.50 3.00
C MET A 83 2.90 -5.31 2.98
N MET A 84 2.14 -6.35 3.34
CA MET A 84 0.68 -6.34 3.27
C MET A 84 0.00 -5.97 4.60
N LYS A 85 0.76 -5.95 5.71
CA LYS A 85 0.28 -5.65 7.06
C LYS A 85 -0.84 -6.61 7.52
N THR A 86 -0.70 -7.88 7.19
CA THR A 86 -1.62 -8.96 7.60
C THR A 86 -0.87 -9.98 8.44
N ALA A 87 -1.49 -10.49 9.50
CA ALA A 87 -0.90 -11.53 10.35
C ALA A 87 -1.05 -12.93 9.73
N ASP A 88 -2.18 -13.24 9.07
CA ASP A 88 -2.35 -14.50 8.35
C ASP A 88 -1.67 -14.44 6.97
N VAL A 89 -0.67 -15.30 6.78
CA VAL A 89 0.06 -15.45 5.51
C VAL A 89 0.10 -16.91 5.08
N ARG A 90 -0.50 -17.16 3.93
CA ARG A 90 -0.63 -18.48 3.31
C ARG A 90 0.32 -18.56 2.12
N ILE A 91 1.19 -19.56 2.12
CA ILE A 91 2.15 -19.79 1.03
C ILE A 91 1.57 -20.86 0.11
N ASP A 92 1.50 -20.56 -1.19
CA ASP A 92 1.07 -21.53 -2.18
C ASP A 92 2.06 -22.69 -2.32
N SER A 93 1.51 -23.86 -2.62
CA SER A 93 2.26 -25.09 -2.85
C SER A 93 3.27 -24.97 -4.00
N LYS A 94 2.97 -24.22 -5.07
CA LYS A 94 3.89 -24.01 -6.21
C LYS A 94 5.12 -23.23 -5.79
N LEU A 95 4.94 -22.18 -4.98
CA LEU A 95 6.04 -21.41 -4.42
C LEU A 95 6.90 -22.26 -3.47
N ASN A 96 6.27 -23.11 -2.66
CA ASN A 96 7.01 -24.04 -1.82
C ASN A 96 7.87 -24.99 -2.67
N LYS A 97 7.29 -25.60 -3.72
CA LYS A 97 8.04 -26.47 -4.64
C LYS A 97 9.23 -25.75 -5.28
N GLU A 98 9.06 -24.50 -5.71
CA GLU A 98 10.15 -23.71 -6.30
C GLU A 98 11.29 -23.46 -5.30
N ILE A 99 10.97 -23.09 -4.05
CA ILE A 99 11.96 -22.86 -3.01
C ILE A 99 12.77 -24.12 -2.69
N TRP A 100 12.13 -25.30 -2.76
CA TRP A 100 12.73 -26.60 -2.48
C TRP A 100 13.28 -27.32 -3.73
N SER A 101 13.16 -26.72 -4.92
CA SER A 101 13.47 -27.37 -6.21
C SER A 101 14.93 -27.87 -6.32
N GLN A 102 15.88 -27.14 -5.76
CA GLN A 102 17.31 -27.46 -5.76
C GLN A 102 17.78 -28.08 -4.43
N GLY A 103 16.84 -28.44 -3.55
CA GLY A 103 17.11 -29.03 -2.24
C GLY A 103 17.26 -28.01 -1.10
N ILE A 104 17.74 -28.49 0.05
CA ILE A 104 17.69 -27.73 1.31
C ILE A 104 18.71 -26.58 1.41
N ASN A 105 19.85 -26.73 0.73
CA ASN A 105 21.01 -25.84 0.80
C ASN A 105 21.04 -24.80 -0.34
N HIS A 106 20.60 -25.18 -1.53
CA HIS A 106 20.59 -24.33 -2.71
C HIS A 106 19.21 -23.71 -2.90
N VAL A 107 18.96 -22.60 -2.21
CA VAL A 107 17.71 -21.84 -2.41
C VAL A 107 17.93 -20.83 -3.55
N PRO A 108 16.93 -20.61 -4.44
CA PRO A 108 17.02 -19.57 -5.46
C PRO A 108 17.40 -18.21 -4.85
N TYR A 109 18.33 -17.49 -5.48
CA TYR A 109 18.82 -16.21 -4.94
C TYR A 109 17.76 -15.13 -4.92
N ARG A 110 16.89 -15.12 -5.93
CA ARG A 110 15.77 -14.21 -6.07
C ARG A 110 14.54 -15.00 -6.50
N VAL A 111 13.39 -14.61 -5.99
CA VAL A 111 12.10 -15.19 -6.37
C VAL A 111 11.12 -14.06 -6.65
N ARG A 112 10.37 -14.18 -7.75
CA ARG A 112 9.27 -13.26 -8.08
C ARG A 112 8.01 -13.86 -7.47
N VAL A 113 7.38 -13.10 -6.60
CA VAL A 113 6.18 -13.52 -5.87
C VAL A 113 5.08 -12.51 -6.08
N ARG A 114 3.87 -13.02 -6.25
CA ARG A 114 2.64 -12.23 -6.24
C ARG A 114 2.01 -12.38 -4.87
N LEU A 115 1.91 -11.27 -4.17
CA LEU A 115 1.23 -11.14 -2.89
C LEU A 115 -0.17 -10.62 -3.16
N ALA A 116 -1.18 -11.39 -2.79
CA ALA A 116 -2.58 -11.01 -2.89
C ALA A 116 -3.16 -10.91 -1.48
N ARG A 117 -3.56 -9.71 -1.06
CA ARG A 117 -4.30 -9.50 0.19
C ARG A 117 -5.79 -9.65 -0.11
N GLN A 118 -6.40 -10.71 0.39
CA GLN A 118 -7.79 -11.08 0.12
C GLN A 118 -8.63 -11.05 1.40
N ARG A 119 -9.95 -10.92 1.25
CA ARG A 119 -10.91 -11.05 2.35
C ARG A 119 -11.09 -12.53 2.67
N ASN A 120 -11.13 -12.84 3.95
CA ASN A 120 -11.45 -14.18 4.40
C ASN A 120 -12.96 -14.39 4.37
N GLU A 121 -13.41 -15.53 3.86
CA GLU A 121 -14.83 -15.92 3.80
C GLU A 121 -15.25 -16.66 5.07
N ASP A 122 -14.29 -17.25 5.80
CA ASP A 122 -14.53 -17.99 7.03
C ASP A 122 -14.82 -17.03 8.20
N GLU A 123 -16.05 -17.05 8.72
CA GLU A 123 -16.50 -16.18 9.81
C GLU A 123 -15.79 -16.48 11.15
N ASP A 124 -15.33 -17.72 11.36
CA ASP A 124 -14.63 -18.15 12.57
C ASP A 124 -13.16 -17.70 12.65
N SER A 125 -12.65 -17.05 11.60
CA SER A 125 -11.25 -16.62 11.56
C SER A 125 -11.01 -15.34 12.36
N LEU A 126 -9.98 -15.35 13.23
CA LEU A 126 -9.55 -14.19 14.02
C LEU A 126 -9.18 -12.96 13.15
N HIS A 127 -8.81 -13.19 11.90
CA HIS A 127 -8.35 -12.15 10.97
C HIS A 127 -9.26 -12.05 9.76
N LYS A 128 -9.77 -10.83 9.50
CA LYS A 128 -10.65 -10.51 8.35
C LYS A 128 -9.94 -10.58 7.00
N LEU A 129 -8.63 -10.38 6.98
CA LEU A 129 -7.80 -10.34 5.78
C LEU A 129 -6.66 -11.36 5.92
N TYR A 130 -6.37 -12.06 4.83
CA TYR A 130 -5.19 -12.91 4.71
C TYR A 130 -4.38 -12.52 3.48
N THR A 131 -3.10 -12.85 3.48
CA THR A 131 -2.25 -12.71 2.29
C THR A 131 -1.93 -14.07 1.71
N LEU A 132 -2.31 -14.29 0.45
CA LEU A 132 -1.88 -15.43 -0.34
C LEU A 132 -0.60 -15.07 -1.10
N VAL A 133 0.42 -15.91 -0.96
CA VAL A 133 1.70 -15.73 -1.66
C VAL A 133 1.84 -16.80 -2.74
N THR A 134 1.84 -16.35 -3.99
CA THR A 134 1.95 -17.22 -5.16
C THR A 134 3.26 -16.98 -5.90
N PHE A 135 3.74 -18.02 -6.60
CA PHE A 135 4.95 -17.94 -7.41
C PHE A 135 4.64 -17.39 -8.80
N VAL A 136 5.45 -16.45 -9.26
CA VAL A 136 5.41 -15.93 -10.64
C VAL A 136 6.67 -16.40 -11.36
N ARG A 137 6.49 -17.24 -12.38
CA ARG A 137 7.60 -17.70 -13.20
C ARG A 137 8.05 -16.57 -14.13
N VAL A 138 9.31 -16.18 -14.02
CA VAL A 138 9.93 -15.14 -14.86
C VAL A 138 11.23 -15.65 -15.46
N PRO A 139 11.54 -15.29 -16.72
CA PRO A 139 12.81 -15.69 -17.35
C PRO A 139 14.01 -14.89 -16.83
N SER A 140 13.81 -13.63 -16.43
CA SER A 140 14.87 -12.74 -15.95
C SER A 140 14.38 -11.82 -14.84
N PHE A 141 15.28 -11.46 -13.92
CA PHE A 141 15.00 -10.54 -12.80
C PHE A 141 15.47 -9.10 -13.05
N LYS A 142 16.06 -8.81 -14.21
CA LYS A 142 16.57 -7.48 -14.55
C LYS A 142 15.39 -6.54 -14.87
N GLY A 143 15.39 -5.34 -14.31
CA GLY A 143 14.35 -4.33 -14.55
C GLY A 143 13.00 -4.58 -13.88
N LEU A 144 12.81 -5.73 -13.22
CA LEU A 144 11.56 -6.04 -12.52
C LEU A 144 11.45 -5.32 -11.18
N LEU A 145 10.75 -4.18 -11.20
CA LEU A 145 10.35 -3.41 -10.03
C LEU A 145 9.09 -3.98 -9.38
N THR A 146 8.69 -3.41 -8.24
CA THR A 146 7.39 -3.71 -7.64
C THR A 146 6.29 -3.17 -8.54
N THR A 147 5.33 -4.03 -8.86
CA THR A 147 4.17 -3.65 -9.69
C THR A 147 2.89 -3.94 -8.93
N ASN A 148 1.94 -3.00 -8.96
CA ASN A 148 0.57 -3.30 -8.59
C ASN A 148 -0.06 -4.09 -9.75
N VAL A 149 -0.76 -5.17 -9.43
CA VAL A 149 -1.47 -5.97 -10.42
C VAL A 149 -2.96 -5.78 -10.15
N ASP A 150 -3.70 -5.49 -11.20
CA ASP A 150 -5.16 -5.34 -11.10
C ASP A 150 -5.82 -6.72 -11.07
N ASN A 151 -6.94 -6.81 -10.37
CA ASN A 151 -7.82 -7.98 -10.44
C ASN A 151 -8.64 -7.83 -11.73
N GLU A 152 -8.22 -8.48 -12.81
CA GLU A 152 -9.12 -8.78 -13.93
C GLU A 152 -10.16 -9.83 -13.53
#